data_AF-A0A0K0DAH4-F1
#
_entry.id   AF-A0A0K0DAH4-F1
#
_cell.length_a   1.000
_cell.length_b   1.000
_cell.length_c   1.000
_cell.angle_alpha   90.00
_cell.angle_beta   90.00
_cell.angle_gamma   90.00
#
_symmetry.space_group_name_H-M   'P 1'
#
loop_
_entity.id
_entity.type
_entity.pdbx_description
1 polymer ?
#
loop_
_entity_poly.entity_id
_entity_poly.type
_entity_poly.pdbx_seq_one_letter_code
_entity_poly.pdbx_strand_id
1 'polypeptide(L)'
;LEGSQRKISSLTFSFYAGVYSFTGFSYLNFVTEELKDPYRNLPRAIYISMPVVTLIYILVNVAYFAVLSTDEILESEAVAVSFANKAMGPLAPLMPIFVACSCFGCLNASSVAMLFFADVLVLINYCAFSESLVIAASVAGLVKLRLTRPDAKTPIKVLTSYKEPLRCKVFTSDIRFQFNICIPLIFLFLSCLFFVLPFFDQPTELMVGVVMVLSGIPVYILFVMNKNKPAFIEVPWIWFNHLVQKLLYCLPETEAGEK
;
A
#
# COMPACT_ATOMS: atom_id res chain seq x y z
N LEU A 1 1.62 34.00 -7.87
CA LEU A 1 2.84 33.17 -8.02
C LEU A 1 3.86 33.42 -6.90
N GLU A 2 3.49 34.15 -5.85
CA GLU A 2 4.26 34.23 -4.60
C GLU A 2 3.99 32.94 -3.79
N GLY A 3 5.04 32.20 -3.42
CA GLY A 3 4.95 30.93 -2.70
C GLY A 3 5.53 29.71 -3.42
N SER A 4 5.85 29.80 -4.72
CA SER A 4 6.46 28.68 -5.45
C SER A 4 7.92 28.48 -5.04
N GLN A 5 8.17 27.50 -4.17
CA GLN A 5 9.51 26.96 -3.91
C GLN A 5 9.98 26.22 -5.17
N ARG A 6 10.92 26.78 -5.93
CA ARG A 6 11.49 26.16 -7.15
C ARG A 6 12.47 25.02 -6.89
N LYS A 7 12.56 24.56 -5.64
CA LYS A 7 13.42 23.43 -5.29
C LYS A 7 12.80 22.14 -5.82
N ILE A 8 13.59 21.37 -6.57
CA ILE A 8 13.20 20.09 -7.17
C ILE A 8 12.72 19.11 -6.10
N SER A 9 13.30 19.17 -4.90
CA SER A 9 12.93 18.38 -3.73
C SER A 9 11.53 18.71 -3.18
N SER A 10 11.15 19.99 -3.14
CA SER A 10 9.78 20.41 -2.75
C SER A 10 8.73 19.78 -3.66
N LEU A 11 9.03 19.68 -4.95
CA LEU A 11 8.17 19.01 -5.91
C LEU A 11 8.07 17.50 -5.60
N THR A 12 9.17 16.86 -5.22
CA THR A 12 9.16 15.43 -4.83
C THR A 12 8.28 15.17 -3.61
N PHE A 13 8.34 16.02 -2.58
CA PHE A 13 7.44 15.89 -1.42
C PHE A 13 5.96 16.04 -1.79
N SER A 14 5.63 16.99 -2.68
CA SER A 14 4.26 17.12 -3.20
C SER A 14 3.82 15.86 -3.97
N PHE A 15 4.72 15.26 -4.75
CA PHE A 15 4.41 13.99 -5.41
C PHE A 15 4.26 12.85 -4.41
N TYR A 16 5.00 12.79 -3.30
CA TYR A 16 4.78 11.78 -2.27
C TYR A 16 3.42 11.89 -1.61
N ALA A 17 2.99 13.09 -1.25
CA ALA A 17 1.63 13.32 -0.75
C ALA A 17 0.59 12.87 -1.79
N GLY A 18 0.82 13.17 -3.07
CA GLY A 18 -0.04 12.69 -4.16
C GLY A 18 -0.09 11.17 -4.28
N VAL A 19 1.07 10.50 -4.36
CA VAL A 19 1.17 9.04 -4.47
C VAL A 19 0.56 8.34 -3.27
N TYR A 20 0.76 8.88 -2.06
CA TYR A 20 0.17 8.35 -0.83
C TYR A 20 -1.36 8.29 -0.89
N SER A 21 -2.01 9.29 -1.50
CA SER A 21 -3.46 9.26 -1.73
C SER A 21 -3.89 8.14 -2.70
N PHE A 22 -3.03 7.75 -3.64
CA PHE A 22 -3.28 6.62 -4.55
C PHE A 22 -2.79 5.27 -4.01
N THR A 23 -2.23 5.23 -2.80
CA THR A 23 -1.81 3.98 -2.16
C THR A 23 -3.05 3.11 -1.89
N GLY A 24 -2.98 1.85 -2.33
CA GLY A 24 -4.09 0.89 -2.20
C GLY A 24 -4.26 -0.02 -3.41
N PHE A 25 -3.62 0.31 -4.53
CA PHE A 25 -3.55 -0.58 -5.69
C PHE A 25 -3.00 -1.97 -5.33
N SER A 26 -2.11 -2.05 -4.33
CA SER A 26 -1.56 -3.31 -3.82
C SER A 26 -2.61 -4.25 -3.25
N TYR A 27 -3.75 -3.74 -2.76
CA TYR A 27 -4.83 -4.58 -2.23
C TYR A 27 -5.57 -5.38 -3.32
N LEU A 28 -5.52 -4.92 -4.57
CA LEU A 28 -6.06 -5.68 -5.71
C LEU A 28 -5.37 -7.03 -5.87
N ASN A 29 -4.11 -7.16 -5.43
CA ASN A 29 -3.39 -8.43 -5.46
C ASN A 29 -4.04 -9.48 -4.55
N PHE A 30 -4.62 -9.09 -3.41
CA PHE A 30 -5.31 -10.03 -2.50
C PHE A 30 -6.64 -10.50 -3.08
N VAL A 31 -7.36 -9.62 -3.76
CA VAL A 31 -8.67 -9.94 -4.37
C VAL A 31 -8.51 -10.69 -5.71
N THR A 32 -7.28 -10.76 -6.24
CA THR A 32 -7.00 -11.42 -7.52
C THR A 32 -7.38 -12.90 -7.50
N GLU A 33 -7.25 -13.58 -6.36
CA GLU A 33 -7.59 -15.00 -6.21
C GLU A 33 -9.10 -15.27 -6.27
N GLU A 34 -9.94 -14.29 -5.89
CA GLU A 34 -11.40 -14.38 -5.95
C GLU A 34 -11.97 -13.92 -7.29
N LEU A 35 -11.15 -13.31 -8.14
CA LEU A 35 -11.59 -12.70 -9.39
C LEU A 35 -11.86 -13.78 -10.46
N LYS A 36 -13.08 -13.79 -11.00
CA LYS A 36 -13.43 -14.65 -12.15
C LYS A 36 -12.65 -14.18 -13.39
N ASP A 37 -11.92 -15.08 -14.06
CA ASP A 37 -11.03 -14.79 -15.20
C ASP A 37 -10.07 -13.60 -14.95
N PRO A 38 -9.10 -13.76 -14.03
CA PRO A 38 -8.24 -12.65 -13.60
C PRO A 38 -7.35 -12.12 -14.71
N TYR A 39 -7.02 -12.96 -15.71
CA TYR A 39 -6.17 -12.56 -16.82
C TYR A 39 -6.72 -11.39 -17.64
N ARG A 40 -8.05 -11.33 -17.80
CA ARG A 40 -8.72 -10.24 -18.53
C ARG A 40 -9.26 -9.17 -17.60
N ASN A 41 -9.82 -9.58 -16.48
CA ASN A 41 -10.56 -8.67 -15.62
C ASN A 41 -9.66 -7.83 -14.72
N LEU A 42 -8.50 -8.35 -14.30
CA LEU A 42 -7.55 -7.58 -13.49
C LEU A 42 -6.98 -6.36 -14.24
N PRO A 43 -6.38 -6.51 -15.45
CA PRO A 43 -5.91 -5.34 -16.20
C PRO A 43 -7.03 -4.37 -16.58
N ARG A 44 -8.24 -4.86 -16.90
CA ARG A 44 -9.41 -3.97 -17.13
C ARG A 44 -9.80 -3.17 -15.90
N ALA A 45 -9.82 -3.81 -14.72
CA ALA A 45 -10.11 -3.14 -13.47
C ALA A 45 -9.09 -2.03 -13.18
N ILE A 46 -7.79 -2.28 -13.42
CA ILE A 46 -6.74 -1.27 -13.26
C ILE A 46 -6.94 -0.09 -14.23
N TYR A 47 -7.16 -0.37 -15.52
CA TYR A 47 -7.33 0.69 -16.52
C TYR A 47 -8.60 1.54 -16.32
N ILE A 48 -9.64 0.99 -15.67
CA ILE A 48 -10.87 1.73 -15.37
C ILE A 48 -10.75 2.48 -14.04
N SER A 49 -10.21 1.84 -12.99
CA SER A 49 -10.11 2.44 -11.66
C SER A 49 -9.14 3.62 -11.63
N MET A 50 -7.97 3.53 -12.27
CA MET A 50 -6.95 4.59 -12.19
C MET A 50 -7.45 5.94 -12.74
N PRO A 51 -8.09 6.03 -13.93
CA PRO A 51 -8.67 7.28 -14.41
C PRO A 51 -9.84 7.77 -13.57
N VAL A 52 -10.70 6.87 -13.09
CA VAL A 52 -11.87 7.25 -12.28
C VAL A 52 -11.44 7.89 -10.97
N VAL A 53 -10.48 7.30 -10.26
CA VAL A 53 -9.94 7.87 -9.01
C VAL A 53 -9.26 9.21 -9.29
N THR A 54 -8.47 9.28 -10.36
CA THR A 54 -7.79 10.53 -10.77
C THR A 54 -8.80 11.65 -11.03
N LEU A 55 -9.89 11.34 -11.75
CA LEU A 55 -10.93 12.31 -12.05
C LEU A 55 -11.62 12.80 -10.76
N ILE A 56 -11.96 11.89 -9.85
CA ILE A 56 -12.58 12.25 -8.57
C ILE A 56 -11.66 13.17 -7.76
N TYR A 57 -10.35 12.87 -7.70
CA TYR A 57 -9.40 13.72 -6.98
C TYR A 57 -9.24 15.10 -7.60
N ILE A 58 -9.22 15.21 -8.93
CA ILE A 58 -9.22 16.50 -9.60
C ILE A 58 -10.50 17.28 -9.26
N LEU A 59 -11.66 16.63 -9.32
CA LEU A 59 -12.95 17.26 -9.00
C LEU A 59 -13.01 17.76 -7.55
N VAL A 60 -12.52 16.99 -6.58
CA VAL A 60 -12.46 17.41 -5.18
C VAL A 60 -11.54 18.62 -4.99
N ASN A 61 -10.35 18.60 -5.61
CA ASN A 61 -9.43 19.75 -5.53
C ASN A 61 -10.04 21.01 -6.17
N VAL A 62 -10.72 20.87 -7.31
CA VAL A 62 -11.46 21.98 -7.94
C VAL A 62 -12.55 22.51 -7.00
N ALA A 63 -13.29 21.63 -6.32
CA ALA A 63 -14.30 22.04 -5.34
C ALA A 63 -13.69 22.81 -4.15
N TYR A 64 -12.54 22.36 -3.63
CA TYR A 64 -11.85 23.06 -2.54
C TYR A 64 -11.38 24.46 -2.96
N PHE A 65 -10.70 24.58 -4.11
CA PHE A 65 -10.24 25.88 -4.60
C PHE A 65 -11.37 26.82 -5.05
N ALA A 66 -12.57 26.30 -5.31
CA ALA A 66 -13.74 27.13 -5.62
C ALA A 66 -14.35 27.81 -4.38
N VAL A 67 -14.13 27.27 -3.18
CA VAL A 67 -14.78 27.74 -1.93
C VAL A 67 -13.79 28.31 -0.93
N LEU A 68 -12.57 27.76 -0.85
CA LEU A 68 -11.54 28.14 0.10
C LEU A 68 -10.43 28.95 -0.60
N SER A 69 -9.87 29.92 0.11
CA SER A 69 -8.63 30.59 -0.34
C SER A 69 -7.42 29.69 -0.09
N THR A 70 -6.29 29.99 -0.74
CA THR A 70 -5.04 29.24 -0.52
C THR A 70 -4.56 29.33 0.92
N ASP A 71 -4.72 30.49 1.55
CA ASP A 71 -4.29 30.71 2.93
C ASP A 71 -5.09 29.84 3.90
N GLU A 72 -6.41 29.74 3.68
CA GLU A 72 -7.29 28.89 4.50
C GLU A 72 -7.02 27.40 4.33
N ILE A 73 -6.59 26.96 3.14
CA ILE A 73 -6.18 25.57 2.90
C ILE A 73 -4.87 25.26 3.62
N LEU A 74 -3.93 26.21 3.63
CA LEU A 74 -2.61 26.03 4.26
C LEU A 74 -2.68 26.08 5.80
N GLU A 75 -3.61 26.85 6.36
CA GLU A 75 -3.81 26.96 7.82
C GLU A 75 -4.71 25.85 8.39
N SER A 76 -5.52 25.20 7.55
CA SER A 76 -6.47 24.18 8.02
C SER A 76 -5.84 22.80 8.18
N GLU A 77 -5.90 22.25 9.40
CA GLU A 77 -5.56 20.84 9.67
C GLU A 77 -6.53 19.87 8.97
N ALA A 78 -7.78 20.30 8.70
CA ALA A 78 -8.83 19.47 8.13
C ALA A 78 -9.61 20.23 7.04
N VAL A 79 -9.02 20.28 5.84
CA VAL A 79 -9.55 21.01 4.68
C VAL A 79 -11.00 20.65 4.35
N ALA A 80 -11.37 19.37 4.47
CA ALA A 80 -12.74 18.90 4.24
C ALA A 80 -13.76 19.54 5.20
N VAL A 81 -13.39 19.74 6.47
CA VAL A 81 -14.25 20.35 7.49
C VAL A 81 -14.36 21.85 7.27
N SER A 82 -13.24 22.52 6.96
CA SER A 82 -13.25 23.94 6.59
C SER A 82 -14.13 24.21 5.37
N PHE A 83 -14.06 23.33 4.35
CA PHE A 83 -14.94 23.39 3.18
C PHE A 83 -16.42 23.25 3.58
N ALA A 84 -16.75 22.25 4.40
CA ALA A 84 -18.13 22.00 4.80
C ALA A 84 -18.73 23.15 5.61
N ASN A 85 -17.95 23.75 6.51
CA ASN A 85 -18.38 24.91 7.30
C ASN A 85 -18.76 26.11 6.42
N LYS A 86 -18.12 26.26 5.25
CA LYS A 86 -18.44 27.35 4.30
C LYS A 86 -19.52 26.99 3.29
N ALA A 87 -19.54 25.76 2.78
CA ALA A 87 -20.40 25.38 1.66
C ALA A 87 -21.70 24.69 2.07
N MET A 88 -21.73 23.95 3.19
CA MET A 88 -22.81 23.01 3.52
C MET A 88 -23.80 23.53 4.58
N GLY A 89 -23.50 24.68 5.21
CA GLY A 89 -24.38 25.31 6.20
C GLY A 89 -24.79 24.34 7.32
N PRO A 90 -26.10 24.06 7.54
CA PRO A 90 -26.58 23.16 8.59
C PRO A 90 -26.05 21.72 8.49
N LEU A 91 -25.60 21.28 7.31
CA LEU A 91 -25.07 19.94 7.09
C LEU A 91 -23.57 19.83 7.38
N ALA A 92 -22.89 20.93 7.72
CA ALA A 92 -21.46 20.93 8.03
C ALA A 92 -21.05 19.90 9.11
N PRO A 93 -21.83 19.66 10.20
CA PRO A 93 -21.49 18.67 11.21
C PRO A 93 -21.49 17.21 10.71
N LEU A 94 -22.07 16.93 9.54
CA LEU A 94 -22.01 15.59 8.95
C LEU A 94 -20.66 15.28 8.31
N MET A 95 -19.92 16.31 7.86
CA MET A 95 -18.65 16.10 7.17
C MET A 95 -17.60 15.40 8.06
N PRO A 96 -17.35 15.83 9.31
CA PRO A 96 -16.45 15.11 10.21
C PRO A 96 -16.87 13.65 10.44
N ILE A 97 -18.17 13.36 10.49
CA ILE A 97 -18.69 11.99 10.68
C ILE A 97 -18.34 11.12 9.46
N PHE A 98 -18.57 11.61 8.24
CA PHE A 98 -18.21 10.87 7.03
C PHE A 98 -16.69 10.68 6.89
N VAL A 99 -15.90 11.70 7.20
CA VAL A 99 -14.43 11.60 7.20
C VAL A 99 -13.97 10.56 8.23
N ALA A 100 -14.52 10.60 9.45
CA ALA A 100 -14.19 9.64 10.50
C ALA A 100 -14.57 8.20 10.10
N CYS A 101 -15.76 7.99 9.54
CA CYS A 101 -16.17 6.68 9.02
C CYS A 101 -15.24 6.18 7.90
N SER A 102 -14.78 7.06 7.01
CA SER A 102 -13.81 6.70 5.97
C SER A 102 -12.46 6.32 6.57
N CYS A 103 -11.95 7.08 7.54
CA CYS A 103 -10.70 6.76 8.24
C CYS A 103 -10.83 5.43 9.00
N PHE A 104 -11.99 5.14 9.59
CA PHE A 104 -12.27 3.88 10.27
C PHE A 104 -12.35 2.69 9.30
N GLY A 105 -12.88 2.88 8.09
CA GLY A 105 -12.89 1.84 7.06
C GLY A 105 -11.49 1.47 6.56
N CYS A 106 -10.53 2.39 6.67
CA CYS A 106 -9.14 2.21 6.26
C CYS A 106 -8.18 1.80 7.40
N LEU A 107 -8.70 1.31 8.54
CA LEU A 107 -7.91 0.90 9.71
C LEU A 107 -6.86 -0.16 9.36
N ASN A 108 -5.70 0.33 8.95
CA ASN A 108 -4.45 -0.40 8.81
C ASN A 108 -3.54 -0.04 9.98
N ALA A 109 -2.43 -0.78 10.13
CA ALA A 109 -1.40 -0.47 11.14
C ALA A 109 -0.90 1.00 11.07
N SER A 110 -1.03 1.67 9.92
CA SER A 110 -0.73 3.08 9.73
C SER A 110 -1.62 4.03 10.54
N SER A 111 -2.90 3.70 10.77
CA SER A 111 -3.81 4.51 11.59
C SER A 111 -3.42 4.50 13.07
N VAL A 112 -2.86 3.40 13.56
CA VAL A 112 -2.30 3.32 14.92
C VAL A 112 -0.99 4.11 15.01
N ALA A 113 -0.16 4.08 13.96
CA ALA A 113 1.05 4.90 13.88
C ALA A 113 0.75 6.41 13.90
N MET A 114 -0.36 6.85 13.27
CA MET A 114 -0.81 8.25 13.31
C MET A 114 -1.06 8.79 14.73
N LEU A 115 -1.35 7.93 15.72
CA LEU A 115 -1.51 8.37 17.11
C LEU A 115 -0.20 8.77 17.79
N PHE A 116 0.95 8.34 17.26
CA PHE A 116 2.27 8.60 17.84
C PHE A 116 3.02 9.77 17.18
N PHE A 117 2.59 10.20 15.99
CA PHE A 117 3.21 11.31 15.27
C PHE A 117 2.27 12.51 15.26
N ALA A 118 2.75 13.65 15.77
CA ALA A 118 1.96 14.89 15.83
C ALA A 118 1.73 15.53 14.44
N ASP A 119 2.54 15.17 13.44
CA ASP A 119 2.45 15.70 12.07
C ASP A 119 2.27 14.57 11.05
N VAL A 120 1.18 14.65 10.30
CA VAL A 120 0.80 13.66 9.27
C VAL A 120 1.74 13.72 8.06
N LEU A 121 2.28 14.89 7.70
CA LEU A 121 3.17 15.04 6.56
C LEU A 121 4.50 14.32 6.79
N VAL A 122 5.03 14.41 8.02
CA VAL A 122 6.23 13.70 8.45
C VAL A 122 5.99 12.18 8.39
N LEU A 123 4.83 11.71 8.83
CA LEU A 123 4.49 10.29 8.76
C LEU A 123 4.33 9.80 7.29
N ILE A 124 3.69 10.59 6.44
CA ILE A 124 3.57 10.29 5.01
C ILE A 124 4.96 10.14 4.39
N ASN A 125 5.88 11.07 4.69
CA ASN A 125 7.25 10.98 4.23
C ASN A 125 7.92 9.69 4.71
N TYR A 126 7.82 9.34 6.00
CA TYR A 126 8.42 8.09 6.54
C TYR A 126 7.89 6.84 5.83
N CYS A 127 6.57 6.74 5.68
CA CYS A 127 5.92 5.63 5.00
C CYS A 127 6.31 5.58 3.52
N ALA A 128 6.28 6.71 2.82
CA ALA A 128 6.61 6.80 1.40
C ALA A 128 8.10 6.46 1.14
N PHE A 129 9.01 6.87 2.02
CA PHE A 129 10.43 6.49 1.93
C PHE A 129 10.63 5.00 2.14
N SER A 130 10.02 4.44 3.20
CA SER A 130 10.08 3.01 3.52
C SER A 130 9.53 2.18 2.36
N GLU A 131 8.36 2.54 1.84
CA GLU A 131 7.72 1.91 0.69
C GLU A 131 8.58 2.02 -0.57
N SER A 132 9.09 3.22 -0.89
CA SER A 132 9.96 3.45 -2.05
C SER A 132 11.22 2.57 -2.00
N LEU A 133 11.82 2.41 -0.81
CA LEU A 133 13.01 1.58 -0.62
C LEU A 133 12.70 0.09 -0.83
N VAL A 134 11.63 -0.41 -0.22
CA VAL A 134 11.21 -1.81 -0.35
C VAL A 134 10.81 -2.13 -1.78
N ILE A 135 10.08 -1.24 -2.44
CA ILE A 135 9.69 -1.36 -3.84
C ILE A 135 10.93 -1.35 -4.73
N ALA A 136 11.86 -0.40 -4.55
CA ALA A 136 13.08 -0.33 -5.35
C ALA A 136 13.93 -1.60 -5.20
N ALA A 137 14.10 -2.09 -3.97
CA ALA A 137 14.81 -3.34 -3.70
C ALA A 137 14.12 -4.55 -4.38
N SER A 138 12.79 -4.61 -4.31
CA SER A 138 12.00 -5.67 -4.94
C SER A 138 12.10 -5.65 -6.46
N VAL A 139 11.96 -4.47 -7.08
CA VAL A 139 12.06 -4.31 -8.54
C VAL A 139 13.49 -4.56 -9.02
N ALA A 140 14.51 -4.08 -8.31
CA ALA A 140 15.90 -4.40 -8.62
C ALA A 140 16.17 -5.92 -8.54
N GLY A 141 15.59 -6.61 -7.55
CA GLY A 141 15.62 -8.06 -7.44
C GLY A 141 14.96 -8.76 -8.64
N LEU A 142 13.80 -8.27 -9.09
CA LEU A 142 13.10 -8.79 -10.27
C LEU A 142 13.90 -8.55 -11.57
N VAL A 143 14.50 -7.37 -11.74
CA VAL A 143 15.37 -7.07 -12.88
C VAL A 143 16.58 -7.99 -12.87
N LYS A 144 17.26 -8.13 -11.72
CA LYS A 144 18.38 -9.07 -11.56
C LYS A 144 17.97 -10.50 -11.88
N LEU A 145 16.79 -10.94 -11.44
CA LEU A 145 16.28 -12.28 -11.70
C LEU A 145 15.97 -12.50 -13.18
N ARG A 146 15.38 -11.51 -13.86
CA ARG A 146 15.14 -11.55 -15.32
C ARG A 146 16.43 -11.57 -16.13
N LEU A 147 17.46 -10.84 -15.70
CA LEU A 147 18.76 -10.84 -16.36
C LEU A 147 19.55 -12.14 -16.10
N THR A 148 19.46 -12.71 -14.90
CA THR A 148 20.21 -13.92 -14.51
C THR A 148 19.52 -15.21 -14.96
N ARG A 149 18.18 -15.20 -15.06
CA ARG A 149 17.36 -16.35 -15.45
C ARG A 149 16.26 -15.93 -16.44
N PRO A 150 16.61 -15.66 -17.71
CA PRO A 150 15.64 -15.22 -18.73
C PRO A 150 14.56 -16.27 -19.02
N ASP A 151 14.87 -17.56 -18.88
CA ASP A 151 13.94 -18.68 -19.14
C ASP A 151 13.19 -19.20 -17.89
N ALA A 152 13.32 -18.53 -16.75
CA ALA A 152 12.60 -18.95 -15.54
C ALA A 152 11.09 -18.74 -15.73
N LYS A 153 10.31 -19.84 -15.66
CA LYS A 153 8.86 -19.80 -15.59
C LYS A 153 8.43 -18.94 -14.39
N THR A 154 7.55 -17.98 -14.62
CA THR A 154 7.07 -17.04 -13.60
C THR A 154 6.36 -17.79 -12.45
N PRO A 155 6.50 -17.37 -11.17
CA PRO A 155 6.02 -18.13 -10.02
C PRO A 155 4.55 -17.85 -9.63
N ILE A 156 3.82 -17.01 -10.37
CA ILE A 156 2.43 -16.68 -10.03
C ILE A 156 1.52 -17.85 -10.43
N LYS A 157 1.42 -18.84 -9.55
CA LYS A 157 0.39 -19.88 -9.62
C LYS A 157 -0.90 -19.30 -9.05
N VAL A 158 -1.74 -18.71 -9.89
CA VAL A 158 -3.14 -18.48 -9.48
C VAL A 158 -3.81 -19.85 -9.46
N LEU A 159 -4.00 -20.41 -8.27
CA LEU A 159 -4.70 -21.68 -8.08
C LEU A 159 -6.20 -21.45 -8.21
N THR A 160 -6.70 -21.28 -9.43
CA THR A 160 -8.14 -21.45 -9.68
C THR A 160 -8.47 -22.94 -9.57
N SER A 161 -8.81 -23.39 -8.36
CA SER A 161 -9.42 -24.70 -8.14
C SER A 161 -10.89 -24.63 -8.52
N TYR A 162 -11.23 -25.06 -9.74
CA TYR A 162 -12.62 -25.29 -10.13
C TYR A 162 -12.97 -26.76 -9.85
N LYS A 163 -13.93 -27.00 -8.97
CA LYS A 163 -14.36 -28.35 -8.59
C LYS A 163 -15.33 -28.90 -9.65
N GLU A 164 -14.81 -29.53 -10.70
CA GLU A 164 -15.60 -30.48 -11.51
C GLU A 164 -15.72 -31.83 -10.76
N PRO A 165 -16.85 -32.55 -10.87
CA PRO A 165 -17.22 -33.60 -9.92
C PRO A 165 -16.33 -34.87 -9.93
N LEU A 166 -15.37 -35.03 -10.86
CA LEU A 166 -14.54 -36.25 -10.93
C LEU A 166 -13.08 -36.06 -11.38
N ARG A 167 -12.55 -34.85 -11.53
CA ARG A 167 -11.11 -34.62 -11.81
C ARG A 167 -10.65 -33.27 -11.28
N CYS A 168 -9.67 -33.27 -10.37
CA CYS A 168 -8.88 -32.07 -10.08
C CYS A 168 -7.97 -31.77 -11.28
N LYS A 169 -8.34 -30.83 -12.12
CA LYS A 169 -7.47 -30.27 -13.16
C LYS A 169 -6.91 -28.95 -12.64
N VAL A 170 -5.66 -28.97 -12.19
CA VAL A 170 -4.92 -27.74 -11.88
C VAL A 170 -4.58 -27.08 -13.21
N PHE A 171 -5.36 -26.10 -13.63
CA PHE A 171 -5.06 -25.33 -14.84
C PHE A 171 -4.04 -24.25 -14.48
N THR A 172 -2.75 -24.55 -14.71
CA THR A 172 -1.67 -23.56 -14.61
C THR A 172 -1.67 -22.67 -15.84
N SER A 173 -2.48 -21.61 -15.82
CA SER A 173 -2.35 -20.51 -16.80
C SER A 173 -1.17 -19.63 -16.43
N ASP A 174 -0.05 -19.77 -17.15
CA ASP A 174 1.09 -18.87 -17.08
C ASP A 174 0.63 -17.43 -17.39
N ILE A 175 0.60 -16.56 -16.38
CA ILE A 175 0.37 -15.12 -16.57
C ILE A 175 1.60 -14.56 -17.28
N ARG A 176 1.54 -14.56 -18.61
CA ARG A 176 2.56 -13.98 -19.48
C ARG A 176 2.21 -12.51 -19.73
N PHE A 177 2.22 -11.69 -18.68
CA PHE A 177 2.32 -10.24 -18.92
C PHE A 177 3.69 -9.98 -19.53
N GLN A 178 3.76 -9.92 -20.86
CA GLN A 178 4.90 -9.38 -21.59
C GLN A 178 4.97 -7.87 -21.32
N PHE A 179 5.21 -7.48 -20.07
CA PHE A 179 5.62 -6.11 -19.79
C PHE A 179 7.01 -5.94 -20.39
N ASN A 180 7.09 -5.06 -21.37
CA ASN A 180 8.34 -4.60 -21.93
C ASN A 180 9.27 -4.23 -20.77
N ILE A 181 10.52 -4.68 -20.80
CA ILE A 181 11.47 -4.48 -19.69
C ILE A 181 11.69 -2.99 -19.38
N CYS A 182 11.38 -2.11 -20.34
CA CYS A 182 11.34 -0.67 -20.14
C CYS A 182 10.44 -0.23 -18.98
N ILE A 183 9.30 -0.89 -18.74
CA ILE A 183 8.35 -0.49 -17.68
C ILE A 183 8.98 -0.63 -16.28
N PRO A 184 9.49 -1.81 -15.87
CA PRO A 184 10.16 -1.93 -14.56
C PRO A 184 11.43 -1.09 -14.47
N LEU A 185 12.13 -0.83 -15.59
CA LEU A 185 13.31 0.06 -15.59
C LEU A 185 12.94 1.53 -15.36
N ILE A 186 11.90 2.03 -16.03
CA ILE A 186 11.38 3.39 -15.82
C ILE A 186 10.88 3.53 -14.39
N PHE A 187 10.14 2.52 -13.91
CA PHE A 187 9.62 2.53 -12.55
C PHE A 187 10.76 2.52 -11.51
N LEU A 188 11.79 1.68 -11.70
CA LEU A 188 12.98 1.68 -10.84
C LEU A 188 13.70 3.03 -10.86
N PHE A 189 13.88 3.62 -12.04
CA PHE A 189 14.49 4.95 -12.18
C PHE A 189 13.70 6.02 -11.41
N LEU A 190 12.37 6.03 -11.56
CA LEU A 190 11.49 6.94 -10.82
C LEU A 190 11.57 6.69 -9.31
N SER A 191 11.49 5.44 -8.85
CA SER A 191 11.62 5.11 -7.42
C SER A 191 12.96 5.57 -6.85
N CYS A 192 14.07 5.40 -7.58
CA CYS A 192 15.38 5.89 -7.17
C CYS A 192 15.43 7.42 -7.14
N LEU A 193 14.86 8.10 -8.14
CA LEU A 193 14.79 9.57 -8.18
C LEU A 193 13.99 10.11 -6.98
N PHE A 194 12.84 9.51 -6.70
CA PHE A 194 11.99 9.87 -5.56
C PHE A 194 12.67 9.63 -4.23
N PHE A 195 13.55 8.63 -4.11
CA PHE A 195 14.33 8.40 -2.90
C PHE A 195 15.50 9.39 -2.74
N VAL A 196 16.23 9.68 -3.83
CA VAL A 196 17.47 10.48 -3.76
C VAL A 196 17.22 11.98 -3.66
N LEU A 197 16.17 12.52 -4.29
CA LEU A 197 15.94 13.97 -4.25
C LEU A 197 15.58 14.50 -2.84
N PRO A 198 14.70 13.84 -2.07
CA PRO A 198 14.37 14.28 -0.72
C PRO A 198 15.46 14.00 0.31
N PHE A 199 16.37 13.06 0.02
CA PHE A 199 17.52 12.74 0.86
C PHE A 199 18.33 13.99 1.24
N PHE A 200 18.51 14.90 0.26
CA PHE A 200 19.30 16.11 0.46
C PHE A 200 18.58 17.18 1.29
N ASP A 201 17.25 17.10 1.39
CA ASP A 201 16.44 18.07 2.12
C ASP A 201 16.07 17.58 3.53
N GLN A 202 15.76 16.30 3.70
CA GLN A 202 15.29 15.70 4.95
C GLN A 202 16.00 14.37 5.27
N PRO A 203 17.29 14.39 5.63
CA PRO A 203 18.07 13.18 5.84
C PRO A 203 17.64 12.39 7.09
N THR A 204 17.17 13.07 8.14
CA THR A 204 16.71 12.43 9.39
C THR A 204 15.50 11.53 9.16
N GLU A 205 14.55 12.00 8.38
CA GLU A 205 13.32 11.30 8.04
C GLU A 205 13.61 9.98 7.29
N LEU A 206 14.54 10.06 6.35
CA LEU A 206 14.99 8.92 5.57
C LEU A 206 15.76 7.90 6.43
N MET A 207 16.62 8.36 7.35
CA MET A 207 17.33 7.45 8.25
C MET A 207 16.36 6.65 9.11
N VAL A 208 15.29 7.27 9.61
CA VAL A 208 14.23 6.58 10.35
C VAL A 208 13.55 5.54 9.46
N GLY A 209 13.21 5.88 8.21
CA GLY A 209 12.65 4.93 7.24
C GLY A 209 13.55 3.72 6.98
N VAL A 210 14.85 3.94 6.78
CA VAL A 210 15.84 2.86 6.58
C VAL A 210 15.96 1.98 7.83
N VAL A 211 16.05 2.59 9.02
CA VAL A 211 16.09 1.84 10.29
C VAL A 211 14.82 1.02 10.48
N MET A 212 13.65 1.55 10.10
CA MET A 212 12.39 0.82 10.15
C MET A 212 12.44 -0.44 9.28
N VAL A 213 12.92 -0.32 8.03
CA VAL A 213 13.07 -1.48 7.12
C VAL A 213 14.09 -2.49 7.64
N LEU A 214 15.26 -2.02 8.08
CA LEU A 214 16.33 -2.88 8.61
C LEU A 214 15.95 -3.57 9.93
N SER A 215 15.10 -2.95 10.74
CA SER A 215 14.60 -3.54 11.99
C SER A 215 13.78 -4.82 11.77
N GLY A 216 13.20 -4.99 10.57
CA GLY A 216 12.53 -6.23 10.18
C GLY A 216 13.49 -7.43 10.05
N ILE A 217 14.78 -7.21 9.79
CA ILE A 217 15.76 -8.28 9.60
C ILE A 217 16.02 -9.05 10.92
N PRO A 218 16.33 -8.39 12.06
CA PRO A 218 16.40 -9.07 13.35
C PRO A 218 15.13 -9.87 13.69
N VAL A 219 13.95 -9.29 13.44
CA VAL A 219 12.67 -9.95 13.70
C VAL A 219 12.53 -11.20 12.83
N TYR A 220 12.84 -11.11 11.54
CA TYR A 220 12.82 -12.26 10.64
C TYR A 220 13.78 -13.38 11.08
N ILE A 221 15.01 -13.02 11.46
CA ILE A 221 16.01 -13.98 11.95
C ILE A 221 15.52 -14.68 13.22
N LEU A 222 14.97 -13.92 14.18
CA LEU A 222 14.53 -14.44 15.47
C LEU A 222 13.28 -15.32 15.39
N PHE A 223 12.27 -14.92 14.60
CA PHE A 223 10.96 -15.59 14.59
C PHE A 223 10.76 -16.59 13.45
N VAL A 224 11.40 -16.36 12.29
CA VAL A 224 11.20 -17.18 11.08
C VAL A 224 12.37 -18.13 10.86
N MET A 225 13.61 -17.63 10.92
CA MET A 225 14.78 -18.46 10.62
C MET A 225 15.16 -19.40 11.77
N ASN A 226 14.85 -19.01 13.02
CA ASN A 226 15.07 -19.87 14.17
C ASN A 226 14.05 -21.02 14.21
N LYS A 227 14.51 -22.22 13.83
CA LYS A 227 13.70 -23.45 13.89
C LYS A 227 13.42 -23.92 15.33
N ASN A 228 14.25 -23.53 16.30
CA ASN A 228 14.08 -23.87 17.70
C ASN A 228 13.43 -22.70 18.42
N LYS A 229 12.10 -22.58 18.30
CA LYS A 229 11.32 -21.54 18.97
C LYS A 229 11.36 -21.79 20.49
N PRO A 230 11.70 -20.80 21.31
CA PRO A 230 11.70 -20.98 22.76
C PRO A 230 10.27 -21.19 23.26
N ALA A 231 10.07 -22.16 24.14
CA ALA A 231 8.76 -22.54 24.68
C ALA A 231 8.00 -21.37 25.32
N PHE A 232 8.72 -20.39 25.89
CA PHE A 232 8.11 -19.18 26.46
C PHE A 232 7.40 -18.30 25.42
N ILE A 233 7.81 -18.33 24.15
CA ILE A 233 7.12 -17.59 23.07
C ILE A 233 6.02 -18.44 22.44
N GLU A 234 6.30 -19.73 22.24
CA GLU A 234 5.39 -20.62 21.52
C GLU A 234 4.14 -20.98 22.33
N VAL A 235 4.27 -21.25 23.63
CA VAL A 235 3.14 -21.68 24.48
C VAL A 235 2.05 -20.61 24.62
N PRO A 236 2.36 -19.33 24.92
CA PRO A 236 1.36 -18.26 24.93
C PRO A 236 0.73 -18.05 23.55
N TRP A 237 1.51 -18.20 22.48
CA TRP A 237 1.04 -18.04 21.11
C TRP A 237 0.02 -19.12 20.73
N ILE A 238 0.29 -20.39 21.09
CA ILE A 238 -0.65 -21.51 20.90
C ILE A 238 -1.92 -21.28 21.74
N TRP A 239 -1.78 -20.86 23.00
CA TRP A 239 -2.93 -20.58 23.86
C TRP A 239 -3.81 -19.47 23.28
N PHE A 240 -3.21 -18.39 22.78
CA PHE A 240 -3.93 -17.29 22.14
C PHE A 240 -4.65 -17.76 20.88
N ASN A 241 -3.99 -18.56 20.02
CA ASN A 241 -4.63 -19.12 18.83
C ASN A 241 -5.84 -20.00 19.19
N HIS A 242 -5.74 -20.84 20.22
CA HIS A 242 -6.87 -21.64 20.69
C HIS A 242 -8.02 -20.81 21.28
N LEU A 243 -7.71 -19.71 21.98
CA LEU A 243 -8.72 -18.76 22.46
C LEU A 243 -9.49 -18.15 21.28
N VAL A 244 -8.77 -17.65 20.28
CA VAL A 244 -9.36 -17.05 19.07
C VAL A 244 -10.17 -18.08 18.28
N GLN A 245 -9.66 -19.30 18.11
CA GLN A 245 -10.38 -20.40 17.46
C GLN A 245 -11.70 -20.74 18.16
N LYS A 246 -11.71 -20.79 19.50
CA LYS A 246 -12.94 -21.02 20.27
C LYS A 246 -13.93 -19.87 20.16
N LEU A 247 -13.43 -18.64 20.17
CA LEU A 247 -14.26 -17.43 20.09
C LEU A 247 -14.91 -17.28 18.70
N LEU A 248 -14.16 -17.57 17.64
CA LEU A 248 -14.62 -17.46 16.26
C LEU A 248 -15.21 -18.76 15.70
N TYR A 249 -15.22 -19.85 16.48
CA TYR A 249 -15.66 -21.17 16.06
C TYR A 249 -14.93 -21.65 14.78
N CYS A 250 -13.63 -21.37 14.68
CA CYS A 250 -12.80 -21.74 13.54
C CYS A 250 -12.04 -23.06 13.80
N LEU A 251 -12.02 -23.93 12.78
CA LEU A 251 -11.20 -25.13 12.77
C LEU A 251 -9.87 -24.84 12.05
N PRO A 252 -8.76 -25.49 12.44
CA PRO A 252 -7.54 -25.45 11.66
C PRO A 252 -7.80 -26.06 10.27
N GLU A 253 -7.10 -25.54 9.28
CA GLU A 253 -7.17 -26.04 7.92
C GLU A 253 -6.59 -27.46 7.88
N THR A 254 -7.45 -28.47 7.84
CA THR A 254 -7.02 -29.84 7.56
C THR A 254 -6.44 -29.89 6.16
N GLU A 255 -5.20 -30.33 6.02
CA GLU A 255 -4.59 -30.58 4.72
C GLU A 255 -5.55 -31.45 3.89
N ALA A 256 -6.13 -30.85 2.85
CA ALA A 256 -7.02 -31.53 1.93
C ALA A 256 -6.20 -32.53 1.10
N GLY A 257 -5.90 -33.70 1.68
CA GLY A 257 -5.02 -34.68 1.05
C GLY A 257 -4.75 -35.98 1.80
N GLU A 258 -5.15 -36.15 3.06
CA GLU A 258 -5.06 -37.46 3.75
C GLU A 258 -6.44 -37.92 4.25
N LYS A 259 -7.28 -38.36 3.31
CA LYS A 259 -8.25 -39.45 3.48
C LYS A 259 -8.37 -40.24 2.19
#